data_AF-A0AA36GIJ6-F1
#
_entry.id   AF-A0AA36GIJ6-F1
#
_cell.length_a   1.000
_cell.length_b   1.000
_cell.length_c   1.000
_cell.angle_alpha   90.00
_cell.angle_beta   90.00
_cell.angle_gamma   90.00
#
_symmetry.space_group_name_H-M   'P 1'
#
loop_
_entity.id
_entity.type
_entity.pdbx_description
1 polymer ?
#
loop_
_entity_poly.entity_id
_entity_poly.type
_entity_poly.pdbx_seq_one_letter_code
_entity_poly.pdbx_strand_id
1 'polypeptide(L)'
;MDIEEAMCDSFIIELFTKDGNSQQNSNSHFCADGVLWFEILMRCDNNSLLRAELTCQLFRRILSTPQFWLEKCGYDGVALPSLLWRKYFYEGYDTPYDPCDTGKPSELCAFDYKKICIGRPFDRNLACILNSSCTIDSLRKKGMVFSSDGDGIIIEQPPEGIDSDEISICFATSYEWCSRYFEIDLNKIGVQGK
;
A
#
# COMPACT_ATOMS: atom_id res chain seq x y z
N MET A 1 11.86 24.67 6.58
CA MET A 1 11.40 25.34 5.35
C MET A 1 11.98 24.51 4.24
N ASP A 2 11.24 23.44 4.00
CA ASP A 2 11.78 22.17 3.56
C ASP A 2 11.70 22.08 2.04
N ILE A 3 12.73 21.48 1.46
CA ILE A 3 12.91 21.34 0.01
C ILE A 3 11.72 20.61 -0.65
N GLU A 4 10.92 19.87 0.13
CA GLU A 4 9.66 19.24 -0.30
C GLU A 4 8.53 20.24 -0.54
N GLU A 5 8.40 21.30 0.28
CA GLU A 5 7.35 22.32 0.16
C GLU A 5 7.57 23.15 -1.11
N ALA A 6 8.82 23.51 -1.40
CA ALA A 6 9.18 24.25 -2.60
C ALA A 6 9.07 23.43 -3.89
N MET A 7 9.26 22.09 -3.83
CA MET A 7 9.07 21.22 -4.99
C MET A 7 7.59 20.96 -5.29
N CYS A 8 6.73 20.83 -4.27
CA CYS A 8 5.28 20.69 -4.46
C CYS A 8 4.67 21.91 -5.17
N ASP A 9 4.98 23.13 -4.72
CA ASP A 9 4.40 24.35 -5.29
C ASP A 9 4.84 24.59 -6.74
N SER A 10 6.11 24.29 -7.07
CA SER A 10 6.64 24.44 -8.42
C SER A 10 6.05 23.42 -9.40
N PHE A 11 5.74 22.20 -8.96
CA PHE A 11 5.22 21.13 -9.82
C PHE A 11 3.70 21.17 -10.01
N ILE A 12 2.94 21.65 -9.01
CA ILE A 12 1.50 21.89 -9.17
C ILE A 12 1.28 22.88 -10.32
N ILE A 13 2.10 23.92 -10.44
CA ILE A 13 2.04 24.88 -11.54
C ILE A 13 2.37 24.21 -12.89
N GLU A 14 3.38 23.34 -12.96
CA GLU A 14 3.72 22.62 -14.21
C GLU A 14 2.64 21.64 -14.68
N LEU A 15 1.96 20.94 -13.76
CA LEU A 15 0.85 20.03 -14.07
C LEU A 15 -0.35 20.75 -14.72
N PHE A 16 -0.54 22.03 -14.42
CA PHE A 16 -1.64 22.84 -14.96
C PHE A 16 -1.24 23.79 -16.09
N THR A 17 0.05 23.90 -16.44
CA THR A 17 0.54 24.81 -17.50
C THR A 17 0.96 24.13 -18.80
N LYS A 18 1.10 22.79 -18.83
CA LYS A 18 1.55 22.08 -20.05
C LYS A 18 0.49 21.81 -21.12
N ASP A 19 -0.79 22.08 -20.86
CA ASP A 19 -1.86 21.96 -21.86
C ASP A 19 -2.41 23.34 -22.26
N GLY A 20 -2.07 23.81 -23.47
CA GLY A 20 -2.92 24.79 -24.15
C GLY A 20 -2.26 25.87 -25.01
N ASN A 21 -1.37 25.50 -25.94
CA ASN A 21 -1.08 26.36 -27.10
C ASN A 21 -2.01 25.97 -28.27
N SER A 22 -3.28 26.36 -28.20
CA SER A 22 -4.20 26.36 -29.35
C SER A 22 -5.50 27.10 -29.07
N GLN A 23 -5.64 28.25 -29.75
CA GLN A 23 -6.85 29.01 -30.10
C GLN A 23 -7.80 29.47 -29.00
N GLN A 24 -7.74 30.79 -28.78
CA GLN A 24 -8.77 31.63 -28.18
C GLN A 24 -10.15 31.35 -28.80
N ASN A 25 -11.09 30.89 -28.00
CA ASN A 25 -12.50 31.19 -28.19
C ASN A 25 -13.18 31.35 -26.82
N SER A 26 -13.88 32.47 -26.69
CA SER A 26 -14.49 33.01 -25.49
C SER A 26 -15.47 32.05 -24.81
N ASN A 27 -15.08 31.53 -23.65
CA ASN A 27 -15.95 31.15 -22.52
C ASN A 27 -15.05 30.84 -21.30
N SER A 28 -14.32 31.87 -20.86
CA SER A 28 -13.39 31.80 -19.73
C SER A 28 -14.12 32.13 -18.42
N HIS A 29 -14.62 31.12 -17.71
CA HIS A 29 -15.01 31.33 -16.29
C HIS A 29 -14.84 30.16 -15.32
N PHE A 30 -14.35 28.99 -15.78
CA PHE A 30 -14.12 27.82 -14.92
C PHE A 30 -12.72 27.22 -15.11
N CYS A 31 -11.68 28.03 -15.31
CA CYS A 31 -10.29 27.55 -15.39
C CYS A 31 -9.49 27.86 -14.12
N ALA A 32 -10.17 28.03 -12.98
CA ALA A 32 -9.60 28.12 -11.64
C ALA A 32 -9.60 26.74 -10.92
N ASP A 33 -9.67 25.66 -11.72
CA ASP A 33 -10.53 24.48 -11.47
C ASP A 33 -9.73 23.19 -11.22
N GLY A 34 -8.41 23.26 -11.05
CA GLY A 34 -7.58 22.08 -10.78
C GLY A 34 -7.25 21.92 -9.30
N VAL A 35 -6.61 22.96 -8.76
CA VAL A 35 -6.10 23.04 -7.38
C VAL A 35 -7.25 23.02 -6.37
N LEU A 36 -8.32 23.78 -6.62
CA LEU A 36 -9.48 23.78 -5.72
C LEU A 36 -10.14 22.39 -5.63
N TRP A 37 -10.31 21.72 -6.77
CA TRP A 37 -10.88 20.37 -6.77
C TRP A 37 -9.94 19.33 -6.18
N PHE A 38 -8.61 19.49 -6.35
CA PHE A 38 -7.63 18.67 -5.65
C PHE A 38 -7.84 18.77 -4.13
N GLU A 39 -7.91 19.99 -3.59
CA GLU A 39 -8.17 20.24 -2.18
C GLU A 39 -9.52 19.71 -1.69
N ILE A 40 -10.58 19.86 -2.50
CA ILE A 40 -11.91 19.34 -2.16
C ILE A 40 -11.86 17.81 -2.10
N LEU A 41 -11.31 17.17 -3.13
CA LEU A 41 -11.18 15.70 -3.20
C LEU A 41 -10.33 15.16 -2.06
N MET A 42 -9.27 15.87 -1.65
CA MET A 42 -8.44 15.51 -0.50
C MET A 42 -9.23 15.30 0.80
N ARG A 43 -10.37 15.98 0.97
CA ARG A 43 -11.24 15.88 2.15
C ARG A 43 -12.26 14.74 2.07
N CYS A 44 -12.40 14.10 0.90
CA CYS A 44 -13.32 12.99 0.72
C CYS A 44 -12.77 11.68 1.30
N ASP A 45 -13.66 10.76 1.66
CA ASP A 45 -13.31 9.40 2.04
C ASP A 45 -13.00 8.53 0.80
N ASN A 46 -12.33 7.39 1.03
CA ASN A 46 -11.91 6.49 -0.04
C ASN A 46 -13.06 6.03 -0.96
N ASN A 47 -14.25 5.76 -0.43
CA ASN A 47 -15.36 5.31 -1.27
C ASN A 47 -15.88 6.44 -2.16
N SER A 48 -15.94 7.67 -1.62
CA SER A 48 -16.30 8.86 -2.39
C SER A 48 -15.29 9.13 -3.49
N LEU A 49 -13.99 8.96 -3.23
CA LEU A 49 -12.92 9.11 -4.23
C LEU A 49 -13.03 8.09 -5.37
N LEU A 50 -13.29 6.83 -5.06
CA LEU A 50 -13.49 5.77 -6.06
C LEU A 50 -14.68 6.07 -6.98
N ARG A 51 -15.74 6.70 -6.44
CA ARG A 51 -16.89 7.14 -7.25
C ARG A 51 -16.57 8.39 -8.05
N ALA A 52 -15.87 9.36 -7.46
CA ALA A 52 -15.49 10.62 -8.11
C ALA A 52 -14.65 10.38 -9.38
N GLU A 53 -13.79 9.37 -9.37
CA GLU A 53 -13.01 8.96 -10.54
C GLU A 53 -13.87 8.60 -11.77
N LEU A 54 -15.10 8.12 -11.54
CA LEU A 54 -16.04 7.75 -12.59
C LEU A 54 -16.93 8.91 -13.05
N THR A 55 -16.95 10.02 -12.30
CA THR A 55 -17.89 11.13 -12.51
C THR A 55 -17.52 12.00 -13.71
N CYS A 56 -16.26 12.41 -13.81
CA CYS A 56 -15.80 13.29 -14.89
C CYS A 56 -14.30 13.13 -15.18
N GLN A 57 -13.87 13.63 -16.35
CA GLN A 57 -12.48 13.55 -16.79
C GLN A 57 -11.53 14.34 -15.88
N LEU A 58 -11.97 15.46 -15.32
CA LEU A 58 -11.17 16.27 -14.41
C LEU A 58 -10.81 15.48 -13.14
N PHE A 59 -11.80 14.87 -12.48
CA PHE A 59 -11.58 14.07 -11.28
C PHE A 59 -10.75 12.84 -11.59
N ARG A 60 -11.04 12.15 -12.70
CA ARG A 60 -10.22 11.03 -13.15
C ARG A 60 -8.76 11.45 -13.35
N ARG A 61 -8.50 12.60 -13.98
CA ARG A 61 -7.14 13.12 -14.20
C ARG A 61 -6.44 13.37 -12.87
N ILE A 62 -7.08 14.07 -11.94
CA ILE A 62 -6.52 14.34 -10.60
C ILE A 62 -6.20 13.02 -9.87
N LEU A 63 -7.19 12.13 -9.78
CA LEU A 63 -7.09 10.86 -9.04
C LEU A 63 -6.22 9.80 -9.73
N SER A 64 -5.85 10.00 -10.99
CA SER A 64 -4.87 9.13 -11.67
C SER A 64 -3.43 9.51 -11.33
N THR A 65 -3.20 10.69 -10.75
CA THR A 65 -1.84 11.12 -10.38
C THR A 65 -1.38 10.42 -9.09
N PRO A 66 -0.16 9.85 -9.05
CA PRO A 66 0.42 9.31 -7.82
C PRO A 66 0.54 10.36 -6.71
N GLN A 67 0.76 11.62 -7.09
CA GLN A 67 0.93 12.75 -6.17
C GLN A 67 -0.31 12.98 -5.30
N PHE A 68 -1.51 12.94 -5.88
CA PHE A 68 -2.74 13.07 -5.12
C PHE A 68 -2.81 12.03 -3.98
N TRP A 69 -2.47 10.78 -4.26
CA TRP A 69 -2.54 9.71 -3.27
C TRP A 69 -1.41 9.77 -2.23
N LEU A 70 -0.23 10.27 -2.61
CA LEU A 70 0.85 10.56 -1.67
C LEU A 70 0.42 11.61 -0.64
N GLU A 71 -0.13 12.73 -1.12
CA GLU A 71 -0.62 13.79 -0.25
C GLU A 71 -1.81 13.32 0.60
N LYS A 72 -2.74 12.56 -0.01
CA LYS A 72 -3.87 11.96 0.71
C LYS A 72 -3.43 11.03 1.83
N CYS A 73 -2.38 10.23 1.60
CA CYS A 73 -1.79 9.41 2.67
C CYS A 73 -1.27 10.28 3.81
N GLY A 74 -0.57 11.38 3.51
CA GLY A 74 -0.12 12.34 4.52
C GLY A 74 -1.28 12.97 5.30
N TYR A 75 -2.33 13.40 4.60
CA TYR A 75 -3.52 14.00 5.19
C TYR A 75 -4.30 13.03 6.09
N ASP A 76 -4.47 11.77 5.67
CA ASP A 76 -5.21 10.74 6.40
C ASP A 76 -4.39 10.01 7.47
N GLY A 77 -3.11 10.39 7.64
CA GLY A 77 -2.18 9.71 8.55
C GLY A 77 -1.92 8.26 8.17
N VAL A 78 -1.99 7.92 6.88
CA VAL A 78 -1.68 6.58 6.38
C VAL A 78 -0.18 6.40 6.35
N ALA A 79 0.29 5.35 7.04
CA ALA A 79 1.69 4.95 7.00
C ALA A 79 2.12 4.66 5.57
N LEU A 80 3.25 5.25 5.18
CA LEU A 80 3.86 5.09 3.88
C LEU A 80 5.15 4.26 4.00
N PRO A 81 5.66 3.67 2.90
CA PRO A 81 6.97 3.03 2.91
C PRO A 81 8.03 4.04 3.36
N SER A 82 9.10 3.57 4.02
CA SER A 82 10.15 4.48 4.49
C SER A 82 10.86 5.16 3.31
N LEU A 83 11.46 6.33 3.58
CA LEU A 83 12.14 7.11 2.54
C LEU A 83 13.25 6.31 1.84
N LEU A 84 13.94 5.43 2.56
CA LEU A 84 14.96 4.54 1.98
C LEU A 84 14.37 3.62 0.90
N TRP A 85 13.22 3.00 1.18
CA TRP A 85 12.55 2.12 0.22
C TRP A 85 11.98 2.89 -0.97
N ARG A 86 11.46 4.11 -0.75
CA ARG A 86 11.03 4.98 -1.85
C ARG A 86 12.23 5.32 -2.75
N LYS A 87 13.35 5.75 -2.18
CA LYS A 87 14.58 6.05 -2.92
C LYS A 87 15.09 4.84 -3.68
N TYR A 88 15.16 3.66 -3.04
CA TYR A 88 15.60 2.43 -3.69
C TYR A 88 14.82 2.11 -4.97
N PHE A 89 13.51 2.35 -4.98
CA PHE A 89 12.68 2.12 -6.17
C PHE A 89 12.71 3.26 -7.21
N TYR A 90 13.11 4.47 -6.83
CA TYR A 90 13.36 5.58 -7.76
C TYR A 90 14.77 5.50 -8.38
N GLU A 91 15.77 5.16 -7.57
CA GLU A 91 17.19 5.11 -7.89
C GLU A 91 17.57 3.69 -8.32
N GLY A 92 16.92 3.12 -9.34
CA GLY A 92 17.36 1.85 -9.96
C GLY A 92 18.76 1.87 -10.60
N TYR A 93 19.72 2.61 -10.04
CA TYR A 93 21.04 2.92 -10.54
C TYR A 93 22.07 2.84 -9.39
N ASP A 94 23.14 2.09 -9.66
CA ASP A 94 24.43 2.06 -8.96
C ASP A 94 24.61 1.10 -7.76
N THR A 95 24.11 -0.13 -7.84
CA THR A 95 24.84 -1.25 -7.21
C THR A 95 25.86 -1.82 -8.20
N PRO A 96 27.16 -1.95 -7.82
CA PRO A 96 28.17 -2.59 -8.63
C PRO A 96 27.72 -4.00 -8.99
N TYR A 97 27.76 -4.28 -10.29
CA TYR A 97 27.60 -5.59 -10.91
C TYR A 97 28.25 -6.70 -10.06
N ASP A 98 27.44 -7.56 -9.42
CA ASP A 98 27.95 -8.83 -8.88
C ASP A 98 28.13 -9.79 -10.07
N PRO A 99 29.36 -10.22 -10.42
CA PRO A 99 29.60 -11.06 -11.60
C PRO A 99 28.95 -12.45 -11.54
N CYS A 100 28.31 -12.80 -10.41
CA CYS A 100 27.75 -14.11 -10.15
C CYS A 100 26.25 -14.21 -10.46
N ASP A 101 25.55 -13.09 -10.64
CA ASP A 101 24.10 -13.11 -10.78
C ASP A 101 23.67 -13.28 -12.24
N THR A 102 23.09 -14.44 -12.54
CA THR A 102 22.57 -14.82 -13.85
C THR A 102 21.39 -13.94 -14.28
N GLY A 103 21.69 -12.77 -14.82
CA GLY A 103 21.05 -12.23 -16.02
C GLY A 103 19.53 -11.99 -15.99
N LYS A 104 18.94 -11.65 -14.85
CA LYS A 104 17.59 -11.06 -14.84
C LYS A 104 17.67 -9.60 -14.38
N PRO A 105 17.25 -8.62 -15.20
CA PRO A 105 17.03 -7.28 -14.68
C PRO A 105 15.98 -7.39 -13.59
N SER A 106 16.33 -7.01 -12.36
CA SER A 106 15.36 -6.90 -11.27
C SER A 106 14.22 -6.03 -11.77
N GLU A 107 13.03 -6.62 -11.90
CA GLU A 107 11.80 -5.93 -12.26
C GLU A 107 11.68 -4.69 -11.37
N LEU A 108 11.61 -3.51 -12.00
CA LEU A 108 11.63 -2.23 -11.28
C LEU A 108 10.37 -2.13 -10.43
N CYS A 109 10.47 -2.41 -9.14
CA CYS A 109 9.31 -2.29 -8.26
C CYS A 109 8.83 -0.83 -8.16
N ALA A 110 7.51 -0.63 -8.13
CA ALA A 110 6.88 0.67 -7.98
C ALA A 110 5.77 0.64 -6.93
N PHE A 111 5.56 1.77 -6.26
CA PHE A 111 4.47 1.92 -5.30
C PHE A 111 3.20 2.43 -5.97
N ASP A 112 2.11 1.70 -5.76
CA ASP A 112 0.75 2.15 -6.07
C ASP A 112 0.17 2.85 -4.85
N TYR A 113 0.37 4.16 -4.79
CA TYR A 113 -0.08 4.97 -3.66
C TYR A 113 -1.59 4.96 -3.46
N LYS A 114 -2.38 4.69 -4.51
CA LYS A 114 -3.83 4.50 -4.38
C LYS A 114 -4.14 3.24 -3.58
N LYS A 115 -3.54 2.10 -3.94
CA LYS A 115 -3.66 0.85 -3.17
C LYS A 115 -3.14 1.00 -1.75
N ILE A 116 -2.03 1.70 -1.55
CA ILE A 116 -1.45 1.94 -0.22
C ILE A 116 -2.39 2.81 0.63
N CYS A 117 -2.93 3.89 0.08
CA CYS A 117 -3.86 4.78 0.78
C CYS A 117 -5.12 4.04 1.23
N ILE A 118 -5.68 3.22 0.36
CA ILE A 118 -6.91 2.46 0.63
C ILE A 118 -6.63 1.28 1.58
N GLY A 119 -5.56 0.52 1.34
CA GLY A 119 -5.24 -0.72 2.06
C GLY A 119 -4.53 -0.51 3.40
N ARG A 120 -3.88 0.64 3.59
CA ARG A 120 -3.06 0.98 4.76
C ARG A 120 -2.13 -0.15 5.20
N PRO A 121 -1.22 -0.64 4.33
CA PRO A 121 -0.49 -1.88 4.56
C PRO A 121 0.75 -1.74 5.44
N PHE A 122 1.28 -0.52 5.59
CA PHE A 122 2.47 -0.26 6.39
C PHE A 122 2.11 -0.06 7.86
N ASP A 123 3.11 -0.30 8.73
CA ASP A 123 3.00 -0.15 10.20
C ASP A 123 1.87 -0.98 10.84
N ARG A 124 1.59 -2.16 10.28
CA ARG A 124 0.62 -3.11 10.81
C ARG A 124 1.03 -4.54 10.53
N ASN A 125 0.43 -5.46 11.28
CA ASN A 125 0.51 -6.87 10.94
C ASN A 125 -0.38 -7.17 9.71
N LEU A 126 0.24 -7.70 8.66
CA LEU A 126 -0.44 -8.18 7.45
C LEU A 126 -0.84 -9.66 7.55
N ALA A 127 -0.37 -10.37 8.59
CA ALA A 127 -0.80 -11.72 8.88
C ALA A 127 -2.27 -11.77 9.31
N CYS A 128 -2.87 -12.94 9.14
CA CYS A 128 -4.19 -13.19 9.69
C CYS A 128 -4.16 -13.01 11.21
N ILE A 129 -5.03 -12.12 11.71
CA ILE A 129 -5.25 -11.94 13.14
C ILE A 129 -5.93 -13.19 13.70
N LEU A 130 -5.38 -13.72 14.79
CA LEU A 130 -5.96 -14.83 15.55
C LEU A 130 -6.96 -14.28 16.56
N ASN A 131 -8.04 -15.00 16.78
CA ASN A 131 -9.06 -14.69 17.78
C ASN A 131 -9.70 -15.98 18.28
N SER A 132 -10.53 -15.88 19.32
CA SER A 132 -11.09 -17.05 20.01
C SER A 132 -12.02 -17.93 19.18
N SER A 133 -12.42 -17.46 17.99
CA SER A 133 -13.23 -18.24 17.05
C SER A 133 -12.40 -18.98 15.99
N CYS A 134 -11.08 -18.78 15.99
CA CYS A 134 -10.21 -19.37 14.99
C CYS A 134 -10.06 -20.88 15.23
N THR A 135 -10.45 -21.66 14.22
CA THR A 135 -10.10 -23.07 14.08
C THR A 135 -9.07 -23.24 12.96
N ILE A 136 -8.33 -24.36 12.96
CA ILE A 136 -7.40 -24.69 11.86
C ILE A 136 -8.09 -24.60 10.49
N ASP A 137 -9.31 -25.11 10.37
CA ASP A 137 -10.08 -25.05 9.11
C ASP A 137 -10.48 -23.62 8.74
N SER A 138 -10.83 -22.77 9.71
CA SER A 138 -11.10 -21.36 9.43
C SER A 138 -9.86 -20.62 8.94
N LEU A 139 -8.68 -20.99 9.45
CA LEU A 139 -7.41 -20.40 9.05
C LEU A 139 -6.96 -20.90 7.67
N ARG A 140 -7.20 -22.17 7.35
CA ARG A 140 -7.02 -22.71 5.99
C ARG A 140 -7.85 -21.96 4.96
N LYS A 141 -9.12 -21.65 5.28
CA LYS A 141 -9.98 -20.82 4.42
C LYS A 141 -9.45 -19.40 4.22
N LYS A 142 -8.63 -18.89 5.15
CA LYS A 142 -7.96 -17.59 5.04
C LYS A 142 -6.58 -17.67 4.36
N GLY A 143 -6.20 -18.84 3.83
CA GLY A 143 -4.95 -19.03 3.09
C GLY A 143 -3.75 -19.47 3.93
N MET A 144 -3.95 -19.85 5.20
CA MET A 144 -2.87 -20.51 5.96
C MET A 144 -2.71 -21.96 5.53
N VAL A 145 -1.46 -22.38 5.35
CA VAL A 145 -1.10 -23.76 5.05
C VAL A 145 -0.46 -24.37 6.30
N PHE A 146 -0.86 -25.60 6.62
CA PHE A 146 -0.37 -26.36 7.77
C PHE A 146 0.17 -27.69 7.29
N SER A 147 1.39 -28.03 7.70
CA SER A 147 1.97 -29.37 7.62
C SER A 147 2.07 -29.91 9.04
N SER A 148 1.55 -31.11 9.25
CA SER A 148 1.35 -31.66 10.59
C SER A 148 1.74 -33.13 10.61
N ASP A 149 2.81 -33.43 11.35
CA ASP A 149 3.22 -34.78 11.71
C ASP A 149 2.87 -35.04 13.20
N GLY A 150 2.99 -36.28 13.68
CA GLY A 150 2.53 -36.69 15.01
C GLY A 150 1.03 -36.42 15.23
N ASP A 151 0.68 -35.83 16.37
CA ASP A 151 -0.68 -35.35 16.69
C ASP A 151 -1.04 -34.02 16.01
N GLY A 152 -0.10 -33.46 15.25
CA GLY A 152 -0.28 -32.24 14.46
C GLY A 152 -0.24 -30.93 15.23
N ILE A 153 -0.83 -29.90 14.63
CA ILE A 153 -0.89 -28.54 15.17
C ILE A 153 -2.28 -28.29 15.77
N ILE A 154 -2.32 -27.88 17.03
CA ILE A 154 -3.54 -27.43 17.71
C ILE A 154 -3.48 -25.93 18.02
N ILE A 155 -4.64 -25.35 18.29
CA ILE A 155 -4.75 -23.96 18.77
C ILE A 155 -5.12 -24.03 20.24
N GLU A 156 -4.28 -23.45 21.10
CA GLU A 156 -4.53 -23.37 22.54
C GLU A 156 -5.04 -21.98 22.91
N GLN A 157 -5.99 -21.95 23.84
CA GLN A 157 -6.56 -20.74 24.38
C GLN A 157 -7.16 -20.97 25.79
N PRO A 158 -6.56 -20.42 26.86
CA PRO A 158 -5.21 -19.83 26.87
C PRO A 158 -4.14 -20.88 26.55
N PRO A 159 -2.92 -20.48 26.16
CA PRO A 159 -1.79 -21.39 26.06
C PRO A 159 -1.56 -22.14 27.37
N GLU A 160 -1.34 -23.45 27.30
CA GLU A 160 -1.04 -24.22 28.51
C GLU A 160 0.36 -23.90 29.05
N GLY A 161 0.50 -23.81 30.37
CA GLY A 161 1.78 -23.57 31.03
C GLY A 161 2.28 -22.11 30.98
N ILE A 162 1.41 -21.15 30.62
CA ILE A 162 1.72 -19.72 30.63
C ILE A 162 0.83 -18.99 31.65
N ASP A 163 1.46 -18.32 32.62
CA ASP A 163 0.78 -17.52 33.67
C ASP A 163 0.59 -16.04 33.26
N SER A 164 0.75 -15.71 31.98
CA SER A 164 0.68 -14.33 31.44
C SER A 164 -0.58 -14.13 30.59
N ASP A 165 -1.29 -13.03 30.83
CA ASP A 165 -2.45 -12.61 30.05
C ASP A 165 -2.08 -11.93 28.71
N GLU A 166 -0.79 -11.74 28.42
CA GLU A 166 -0.33 -11.05 27.21
C GLU A 166 -0.59 -11.88 25.94
N ILE A 167 -0.50 -13.21 26.04
CA ILE A 167 -0.70 -14.13 24.91
C ILE A 167 -1.98 -14.92 25.16
N SER A 168 -3.04 -14.52 24.50
CA SER A 168 -4.35 -15.18 24.64
C SER A 168 -4.49 -16.46 23.82
N ILE A 169 -3.71 -16.63 22.75
CA ILE A 169 -3.83 -17.72 21.79
C ILE A 169 -2.45 -18.10 21.26
N CYS A 170 -2.15 -19.40 21.17
CA CYS A 170 -0.95 -19.89 20.51
C CYS A 170 -1.25 -21.10 19.60
N PHE A 171 -0.24 -21.50 18.83
CA PHE A 171 -0.23 -22.80 18.16
C PHE A 171 0.71 -23.72 18.92
N ALA A 172 0.22 -24.89 19.30
CA ALA A 172 1.06 -25.95 19.87
C ALA A 172 1.30 -27.04 18.83
N THR A 173 2.54 -27.52 18.77
CA THR A 173 2.99 -28.58 17.87
C THR A 173 3.11 -29.90 18.61
N SER A 174 2.96 -31.00 17.89
CA SER A 174 3.24 -32.33 18.44
C SER A 174 4.75 -32.62 18.55
N TYR A 175 5.10 -33.87 18.85
CA TYR A 175 6.46 -34.38 19.03
C TYR A 175 7.24 -34.57 17.71
N GLU A 176 6.57 -34.44 16.56
CA GLU A 176 7.16 -34.48 15.22
C GLU A 176 7.09 -33.11 14.52
N TRP A 177 7.77 -32.99 13.37
CA TRP A 177 7.90 -31.73 12.64
C TRP A 177 6.56 -31.21 12.16
N CYS A 178 6.19 -30.05 12.69
CA CYS A 178 5.02 -29.30 12.28
C CYS A 178 5.47 -27.97 11.68
N SER A 179 4.83 -27.54 10.60
CA SER A 179 5.09 -26.23 10.00
C SER A 179 3.81 -25.53 9.58
N ARG A 180 3.85 -24.21 9.56
CA ARG A 180 2.77 -23.38 9.02
C ARG A 180 3.35 -22.19 8.28
N TYR A 181 2.68 -21.77 7.22
CA TYR A 181 3.00 -20.53 6.53
C TYR A 181 1.74 -19.86 6.01
N PHE A 182 1.87 -18.58 5.69
CA PHE A 182 0.87 -17.80 4.98
C PHE A 182 1.59 -16.89 3.99
N GLU A 183 0.99 -16.70 2.82
CA GLU A 183 1.60 -15.87 1.77
C GLU A 183 1.05 -14.45 1.84
N ILE A 184 1.95 -13.47 1.82
CA ILE A 184 1.60 -12.05 1.67
C ILE A 184 1.77 -11.66 0.22
N ASP A 185 0.66 -11.30 -0.41
CA ASP A 185 0.65 -10.77 -1.78
C ASP A 185 0.98 -9.27 -1.76
N LEU A 186 2.25 -8.95 -2.06
CA LEU A 186 2.75 -7.58 -2.08
C LEU A 186 2.08 -6.70 -3.16
N ASN A 187 1.67 -7.30 -4.29
CA ASN A 187 0.98 -6.59 -5.38
C ASN A 187 -0.42 -6.10 -4.96
N LYS A 188 -1.11 -6.91 -4.14
CA LYS A 188 -2.43 -6.53 -3.58
C LYS A 188 -2.32 -5.36 -2.61
N ILE A 189 -1.21 -5.23 -1.89
CA ILE A 189 -1.00 -4.13 -0.94
C ILE A 189 -0.35 -2.90 -1.57
N GLY A 190 -0.10 -2.90 -2.88
CA GLY A 190 0.38 -1.72 -3.60
C GLY A 190 1.90 -1.64 -3.78
N VAL A 191 2.61 -2.76 -3.63
CA VAL A 191 4.01 -2.89 -4.07
C VAL A 191 4.02 -3.72 -5.35
N GLN A 192 4.18 -3.06 -6.48
CA GLN A 192 4.04 -3.69 -7.81
C GLN A 192 5.41 -3.99 -8.40
N GLY A 193 5.64 -5.21 -8.90
CA GLY A 193 6.73 -5.46 -9.86
C GLY A 193 6.38 -4.87 -11.23
N LYS A 194 7.34 -4.28 -11.94
CA LYS A 194 7.15 -3.78 -13.31
C LYS A 194 7.48 -4.82 -14.36
#